data_AF-A0AAD6VC29-F1
#
_entry.id   AF-A0AAD6VC29-F1
#
_cell.length_a   1.000
_cell.length_b   1.000
_cell.length_c   1.000
_cell.angle_alpha   90.00
_cell.angle_beta   90.00
_cell.angle_gamma   90.00
#
_symmetry.space_group_name_H-M   'P 1'
#
loop_
_entity.id
_entity.type
_entity.pdbx_description
1 polymer ?
#
loop_
_entity_poly.entity_id
_entity_poly.type
_entity_poly.pdbx_seq_one_letter_code
_entity_poly.pdbx_strand_id
1 'polypeptide(L)'
;MIAGHGFADDDEELKAMAYGSRPGLLDAAVLGIPASDPAVAAARAVFPIIKPHLQQIGSLGQILEWHAEYAEPVPGPKHLSPMWAHMPGHAFSPLLNSTLFDAVQVLLDRRIAHGSGGTGWSRTWLIAQSESV
;
A
#
# COMPACT_ATOMS: atom_id res chain seq x y z
N MET A 1 13.68 19.17 10.17
CA MET A 1 12.24 19.53 10.15
C MET A 1 11.72 19.13 8.79
N ILE A 2 10.99 18.03 8.69
CA ILE A 2 10.21 17.73 7.49
C ILE A 2 8.76 17.85 7.93
N ALA A 3 8.08 18.85 7.37
CA ALA A 3 6.69 19.15 7.66
C ALA A 3 5.82 17.98 7.22
N GLY A 4 4.98 17.47 8.11
CA GLY A 4 3.94 16.51 7.78
C GLY A 4 3.08 17.09 6.67
N HIS A 5 3.24 16.57 5.46
CA HIS A 5 2.32 16.85 4.38
C HIS A 5 1.03 16.10 4.70
N GLY A 6 0.00 16.86 5.06
CA GLY A 6 -1.35 16.33 5.20
C GLY A 6 -1.77 15.70 3.87
N PHE A 7 -2.27 14.47 3.94
CA PHE A 7 -2.96 13.85 2.82
C PHE A 7 -4.18 14.70 2.49
N ALA A 8 -4.31 15.08 1.22
CA ALA A 8 -5.41 15.89 0.71
C ALA A 8 -6.75 15.15 0.85
N ASP A 9 -7.79 15.93 1.11
CA ASP A 9 -9.12 15.52 1.60
C ASP A 9 -10.10 15.34 0.42
N ASP A 10 -9.64 14.76 -0.68
CA ASP A 10 -10.35 14.81 -1.95
C ASP A 10 -11.12 13.49 -2.18
N ASP A 11 -12.46 13.58 -2.22
CA ASP A 11 -13.40 12.45 -2.41
C ASP A 11 -13.15 11.63 -3.70
N GLU A 12 -12.46 12.18 -4.69
CA GLU A 12 -12.04 11.48 -5.91
C GLU A 12 -10.82 10.57 -5.67
N GLU A 13 -9.91 10.93 -4.75
CA GLU A 13 -8.78 10.08 -4.36
C GLU A 13 -9.25 8.90 -3.50
N LEU A 14 -10.30 9.10 -2.68
CA LEU A 14 -11.00 8.02 -1.99
C LEU A 14 -11.62 7.01 -2.95
N LYS A 15 -12.16 7.45 -4.09
CA LYS A 15 -12.63 6.55 -5.16
C LYS A 15 -11.45 5.82 -5.80
N ALA A 16 -10.37 6.51 -6.14
CA ALA A 16 -9.17 5.90 -6.74
C ALA A 16 -8.53 4.83 -5.82
N MET A 17 -8.55 5.04 -4.50
CA MET A 17 -8.06 4.09 -3.51
C MET A 17 -9.04 2.96 -3.19
N ALA A 18 -10.36 3.21 -3.22
CA ALA A 18 -11.37 2.15 -3.20
C ALA A 18 -11.24 1.25 -4.43
N TYR A 19 -10.89 1.81 -5.59
CA TYR A 19 -10.53 1.05 -6.79
C TYR A 19 -9.13 0.46 -6.76
N GLY A 20 -8.29 0.74 -5.75
CA GLY A 20 -6.85 0.43 -5.63
C GLY A 20 -6.51 -0.88 -4.90
N SER A 21 -7.40 -1.30 -4.01
CA SER A 21 -7.28 -2.51 -3.20
C SER A 21 -8.68 -2.84 -2.75
N ARG A 22 -9.54 -3.32 -3.68
CA ARG A 22 -11.00 -3.51 -3.50
C ARG A 22 -11.32 -3.75 -2.02
N PRO A 23 -11.72 -2.72 -1.26
CA PRO A 23 -12.08 -2.93 0.12
C PRO A 23 -13.39 -3.68 -0.01
N GLY A 24 -13.34 -5.01 0.11
CA GLY A 24 -14.40 -5.88 -0.40
C GLY A 24 -15.80 -5.46 0.06
N LEU A 25 -15.89 -4.89 1.27
CA LEU A 25 -17.12 -4.39 1.86
C LEU A 25 -17.54 -2.98 1.43
N LEU A 26 -16.61 -2.14 0.96
CA LEU A 26 -16.92 -0.83 0.38
C LEU A 26 -17.44 -0.96 -1.06
N ASP A 27 -17.04 -2.02 -1.77
CA ASP A 27 -17.50 -2.38 -3.12
C ASP A 27 -18.66 -3.38 -3.12
N ALA A 28 -19.28 -3.64 -1.96
CA ALA A 28 -20.30 -4.68 -1.79
C ALA A 28 -21.53 -4.50 -2.70
N ALA A 29 -21.75 -3.29 -3.23
CA ALA A 29 -22.77 -3.00 -4.24
C ALA A 29 -22.61 -3.84 -5.52
N VAL A 30 -21.38 -4.20 -5.90
CA VAL A 30 -21.10 -5.10 -7.05
C VAL A 30 -21.73 -6.48 -6.84
N LEU A 31 -21.86 -6.91 -5.58
CA LEU A 31 -22.47 -8.17 -5.18
C LEU A 31 -23.98 -8.03 -4.88
N GLY A 32 -24.57 -6.85 -5.12
CA GLY A 32 -25.97 -6.56 -4.80
C GLY A 32 -26.23 -6.35 -3.30
N ILE A 33 -25.19 -6.21 -2.48
CA ILE A 33 -25.34 -5.92 -1.05
C ILE A 33 -25.63 -4.42 -0.89
N PRO A 34 -26.73 -4.04 -0.23
CA PRO A 34 -27.13 -2.64 -0.12
C PRO A 34 -26.20 -1.87 0.81
N ALA A 35 -26.08 -0.56 0.60
CA ALA A 35 -25.29 0.32 1.48
C ALA A 35 -25.81 0.39 2.93
N SER A 36 -27.09 0.04 3.13
CA SER A 36 -27.72 -0.08 4.44
C SER A 36 -27.36 -1.37 5.19
N ASP A 37 -26.64 -2.30 4.55
CA ASP A 37 -26.14 -3.49 5.22
C ASP A 37 -25.27 -3.07 6.43
N PRO A 38 -25.52 -3.61 7.62
CA PRO A 38 -24.81 -3.21 8.83
C PRO A 38 -23.29 -3.32 8.71
N ALA A 39 -22.79 -4.31 7.97
CA ALA A 39 -21.36 -4.52 7.78
C ALA A 39 -20.78 -3.45 6.83
N VAL A 40 -21.49 -3.12 5.74
CA VAL A 40 -21.10 -2.03 4.82
C VAL A 40 -21.08 -0.69 5.54
N ALA A 41 -22.10 -0.39 6.34
CA ALA A 41 -22.16 0.82 7.15
C ALA A 41 -20.99 0.91 8.15
N ALA A 42 -20.68 -0.20 8.85
CA ALA A 42 -19.57 -0.26 9.78
C ALA A 42 -18.21 -0.05 9.10
N ALA A 43 -17.97 -0.66 7.94
CA ALA A 43 -16.74 -0.43 7.18
C ALA A 43 -16.59 1.02 6.74
N ARG A 44 -17.68 1.65 6.27
CA ARG A 44 -17.67 3.08 5.88
C ARG A 44 -17.33 3.99 7.06
N ALA A 45 -17.77 3.65 8.27
CA ALA A 45 -17.46 4.43 9.47
C ALA A 45 -15.99 4.26 9.93
N VAL A 46 -15.41 3.07 9.79
CA VAL A 46 -14.04 2.76 10.25
C VAL A 46 -12.98 3.18 9.23
N PHE A 47 -13.29 3.13 7.93
CA PHE A 47 -12.30 3.36 6.88
C PHE A 47 -11.52 4.70 7.00
N PRO A 48 -12.16 5.85 7.31
CA PRO A 48 -11.45 7.12 7.51
C PRO A 48 -10.46 7.10 8.67
N ILE A 49 -10.69 6.23 9.67
CA ILE A 49 -9.82 6.11 10.85
C ILE A 49 -8.54 5.34 10.50
N ILE A 50 -8.65 4.31 9.67
CA ILE A 50 -7.51 3.45 9.31
C ILE A 50 -6.69 4.03 8.15
N LYS A 51 -7.31 4.76 7.21
CA LYS A 51 -6.68 5.27 5.97
C LYS A 51 -5.32 5.97 6.21
N PRO A 52 -5.17 6.91 7.16
CA PRO A 52 -3.92 7.64 7.36
C PRO A 52 -2.73 6.76 7.78
N HIS A 53 -3.00 5.55 8.25
CA HIS A 53 -1.97 4.62 8.75
C HIS A 53 -1.55 3.57 7.72
N LEU A 54 -2.20 3.49 6.55
CA LEU A 54 -1.95 2.43 5.57
C LEU A 54 -0.80 2.73 4.61
N GLN A 55 -0.43 3.99 4.40
CA GLN A 55 0.41 4.39 3.27
C GLN A 55 1.32 5.56 3.65
N GLN A 56 2.33 5.28 4.48
CA GLN A 56 3.26 6.31 4.95
C GLN A 56 4.61 6.20 4.26
N ILE A 57 5.20 7.35 3.95
CA ILE A 57 6.53 7.48 3.37
C ILE A 57 7.51 7.85 4.48
N GLY A 58 8.55 7.04 4.64
CA GLY A 58 9.59 7.21 5.64
C GLY A 58 10.61 8.28 5.27
N SER A 59 11.55 8.54 6.19
CA SER A 59 12.60 9.55 6.01
C SER A 59 13.57 9.26 4.86
N LEU A 60 13.68 8.01 4.41
CA LEU A 60 14.50 7.62 3.26
C LEU A 60 13.72 7.68 1.95
N GLY A 61 12.46 8.12 1.96
CA GLY A 61 11.58 8.11 0.80
C GLY A 61 10.94 6.75 0.51
N GLN A 62 11.07 5.77 1.39
CA GLN A 62 10.54 4.41 1.25
C GLN A 62 9.11 4.29 1.78
N ILE A 63 8.30 3.38 1.22
CA ILE A 63 7.04 2.98 1.88
C ILE A 63 7.36 2.28 3.22
N LEU A 64 6.68 2.68 4.29
CA LEU A 64 6.89 2.11 5.62
C LEU A 64 6.21 0.74 5.77
N GLU A 65 6.91 -0.21 6.39
CA GLU A 65 6.36 -1.53 6.75
C GLU A 65 5.38 -1.47 7.91
N TRP A 66 5.54 -0.47 8.77
CA TRP A 66 4.74 -0.26 9.97
C TRP A 66 4.11 1.13 9.94
N HIS A 67 3.14 1.36 10.84
CA HIS A 67 2.41 2.63 10.95
C HIS A 67 3.27 3.87 11.34
N ALA A 68 4.55 3.65 11.64
CA ALA A 68 5.53 4.67 11.99
C ALA A 68 6.92 4.19 11.57
N GLU A 69 7.89 5.10 11.57
CA GLU A 69 9.25 4.78 11.18
C GLU A 69 10.00 4.08 12.32
N TYR A 70 10.38 2.82 12.09
CA TYR A 70 11.17 2.01 13.02
C TYR A 70 12.48 1.58 12.38
N ALA A 71 13.49 1.35 13.21
CA ALA A 71 14.74 0.75 12.75
C ALA A 71 14.49 -0.67 12.26
N GLU A 72 14.84 -0.95 11.00
CA GLU A 72 14.72 -2.28 10.43
C GLU A 72 15.81 -3.21 10.97
N PRO A 73 15.48 -4.32 11.64
CA PRO A 73 16.48 -5.27 12.13
C PRO A 73 17.10 -6.10 11.00
N VAL A 74 16.37 -6.26 9.89
CA VAL A 74 16.79 -7.01 8.71
C VAL A 74 16.39 -6.18 7.48
N PRO A 75 17.34 -5.55 6.77
CA PRO A 75 17.03 -4.73 5.59
C PRO A 75 16.69 -5.51 4.32
N GLY A 76 17.03 -6.81 4.25
CA GLY A 76 16.76 -7.68 3.10
C GLY A 76 15.93 -8.93 3.43
N PRO A 77 14.77 -8.81 4.10
CA PRO A 77 13.93 -9.96 4.42
C PRO A 77 13.40 -10.60 3.13
N LYS A 78 13.12 -11.91 3.18
CA LYS A 78 12.50 -12.64 2.07
C LYS A 78 11.03 -12.24 1.78
N HIS A 79 10.38 -11.53 2.71
CA HIS A 79 9.01 -11.04 2.56
C HIS A 79 9.01 -9.59 2.10
N LEU A 80 8.02 -9.25 1.26
CA LEU A 80 7.81 -7.91 0.71
C LEU A 80 6.41 -7.40 1.06
N SER A 81 5.89 -7.78 2.23
CA SER A 81 4.53 -7.47 2.70
C SER A 81 4.12 -6.00 2.58
N PRO A 82 4.99 -5.00 2.82
CA PRO A 82 4.63 -3.58 2.65
C PRO A 82 4.22 -3.23 1.22
N MET A 83 4.66 -4.03 0.25
CA MET A 83 4.44 -3.82 -1.17
C MET A 83 3.29 -4.67 -1.73
N TRP A 84 2.50 -5.32 -0.88
CA TRP A 84 1.34 -6.09 -1.32
C TRP A 84 0.34 -5.23 -2.10
N ALA A 85 0.14 -3.98 -1.65
CA ALA A 85 -0.74 -3.02 -2.30
C ALA A 85 -0.19 -2.47 -3.63
N HIS A 86 1.10 -2.69 -3.92
CA HIS A 86 1.69 -2.46 -5.24
C HIS A 86 1.44 -3.63 -6.17
N MET A 87 1.81 -4.84 -5.75
CA MET A 87 1.56 -6.08 -6.48
C MET A 87 1.42 -7.23 -5.47
N PRO A 88 0.36 -8.06 -5.59
CA PRO A 88 -0.63 -8.10 -6.67
C PRO A 88 -1.75 -7.04 -6.58
N GLY A 89 -1.70 -6.11 -5.62
CA GLY A 89 -2.60 -4.96 -5.59
C GLY A 89 -2.38 -4.00 -6.75
N HIS A 90 -2.99 -2.81 -6.68
CA HIS A 90 -2.75 -1.73 -7.65
C HIS A 90 -2.86 -0.33 -7.02
N ALA A 91 -2.96 -0.23 -5.69
CA ALA A 91 -3.10 1.05 -4.98
C ALA A 91 -1.84 1.92 -5.09
N PHE A 92 -0.68 1.30 -5.32
CA PHE A 92 0.57 1.99 -5.59
C PHE A 92 0.95 1.96 -7.08
N SER A 93 -0.05 1.94 -7.97
CA SER A 93 0.21 2.08 -9.41
C SER A 93 0.67 3.51 -9.72
N PRO A 94 1.65 3.70 -10.63
CA PRO A 94 2.08 5.04 -11.03
C PRO A 94 0.95 5.83 -11.73
N LEU A 95 -0.06 5.13 -12.26
CA LEU A 95 -1.25 5.75 -12.87
C LEU A 95 -2.23 6.31 -11.83
N LEU A 96 -2.21 5.79 -10.60
CA LEU A 96 -3.08 6.25 -9.51
C LEU A 96 -2.35 7.25 -8.61
N ASN A 97 -1.13 6.94 -8.21
CA ASN A 97 -0.34 7.78 -7.32
C ASN A 97 1.17 7.54 -7.54
N SER A 98 1.80 8.41 -8.33
CA SER A 98 3.23 8.31 -8.64
C SER A 98 4.11 8.47 -7.40
N THR A 99 3.71 9.29 -6.42
CA THR A 99 4.47 9.50 -5.18
C THR A 99 4.59 8.21 -4.36
N LEU A 100 3.48 7.47 -4.23
CA LEU A 100 3.50 6.19 -3.53
C LEU A 100 4.25 5.11 -4.34
N PHE A 101 4.13 5.13 -5.67
CA PHE A 101 4.91 4.25 -6.54
C PHE A 101 6.42 4.48 -6.38
N ASP A 102 6.88 5.73 -6.40
CA ASP A 102 8.29 6.07 -6.19
C ASP A 102 8.79 5.57 -4.83
N ALA A 103 7.95 5.69 -3.79
CA ALA A 103 8.30 5.19 -2.45
C ALA A 103 8.39 3.65 -2.37
N VAL A 104 7.58 2.95 -3.16
CA VAL A 104 7.69 1.49 -3.33
C VAL A 104 8.99 1.12 -4.03
N GLN A 105 9.39 1.86 -5.06
CA GLN A 105 10.67 1.63 -5.76
C GLN A 105 11.87 1.81 -4.82
N VAL A 106 11.86 2.86 -4.00
CA VAL A 106 12.90 3.08 -2.98
C VAL A 106 13.00 1.90 -2.01
N LEU A 107 11.87 1.36 -1.55
CA LEU A 107 11.87 0.17 -0.68
C LEU A 107 12.41 -1.06 -1.43
N LEU A 108 11.96 -1.28 -2.67
CA LEU A 108 12.38 -2.41 -3.50
C LEU A 108 13.90 -2.42 -3.71
N ASP A 109 14.47 -1.28 -4.11
CA ASP A 109 15.90 -1.13 -4.34
C ASP A 109 16.70 -1.43 -3.07
N ARG A 110 16.23 -0.96 -1.91
CA ARG A 110 16.80 -1.31 -0.61
C ARG A 110 16.77 -2.81 -0.37
N ARG A 111 15.61 -3.45 -0.55
CA ARG A 111 15.45 -4.89 -0.33
C ARG A 111 16.40 -5.68 -1.24
N ILE A 112 16.54 -5.31 -2.52
CA ILE A 112 17.46 -5.93 -3.48
C ILE A 112 18.93 -5.72 -3.06
N ALA A 113 19.32 -4.48 -2.74
CA ALA A 113 20.67 -4.13 -2.31
C ALA A 113 21.12 -4.90 -1.05
N HIS A 114 20.17 -5.33 -0.22
CA HIS A 114 20.42 -6.10 1.00
C HIS A 114 20.13 -7.61 0.87
N GLY A 115 19.97 -8.13 -0.34
CA GLY A 115 19.90 -9.57 -0.61
C GLY A 115 18.52 -10.21 -0.42
N SER A 116 17.45 -9.43 -0.53
CA SER A 116 16.09 -9.97 -0.60
C SER A 116 15.87 -10.83 -1.86
N GLY A 117 14.78 -11.61 -1.89
CA GLY A 117 14.45 -12.47 -3.04
C GLY A 117 15.34 -13.71 -3.14
N GLY A 118 15.47 -14.47 -2.05
CA GLY A 118 16.28 -15.69 -1.94
C GLY A 118 15.92 -16.78 -2.96
N THR A 119 15.27 -17.86 -2.55
CA THR A 119 14.87 -18.96 -3.47
C THR A 119 13.36 -19.19 -3.43
N GLY A 120 12.82 -19.81 -4.48
CA GLY A 120 11.40 -20.17 -4.56
C GLY A 120 10.49 -18.95 -4.60
N TRP A 121 9.40 -18.98 -3.81
CA TRP A 121 8.34 -17.97 -3.83
C TRP A 121 8.84 -16.55 -3.60
N SER A 122 9.89 -16.36 -2.79
CA SER A 122 10.42 -15.03 -2.47
C SER A 122 11.08 -14.39 -3.68
N ARG A 123 11.79 -15.18 -4.50
CA ARG A 123 12.39 -14.71 -5.75
C ARG A 123 11.32 -14.42 -6.79
N THR A 124 10.32 -15.28 -6.92
CA THR A 124 9.20 -15.05 -7.84
C THR A 124 8.43 -13.79 -7.47
N TRP A 125 8.18 -13.55 -6.18
CA TRP A 125 7.51 -12.33 -5.74
C TRP A 125 8.38 -11.09 -6.00
N LEU A 126 9.69 -11.14 -5.68
CA LEU A 126 10.60 -10.04 -6.00
C LEU A 126 10.58 -9.67 -7.50
N ILE A 127 10.65 -10.67 -8.39
CA ILE A 127 10.55 -10.44 -9.84
C ILE A 127 9.21 -9.79 -10.21
N ALA A 128 8.11 -10.27 -9.63
CA ALA A 128 6.79 -9.70 -9.88
C ALA A 128 6.67 -8.23 -9.44
N GLN A 129 7.35 -7.82 -8.36
CA GLN A 129 7.41 -6.42 -7.95
C GLN A 129 8.28 -5.56 -8.89
N SER A 130 9.32 -6.15 -9.50
CA SER A 130 10.27 -5.43 -10.34
C SER A 130 9.77 -5.18 -11.77
N GLU A 131 8.91 -6.06 -12.28
CA GLU A 131 8.38 -5.99 -13.65
C GLU A 131 7.04 -5.25 -13.75
N SER A 132 6.49 -4.77 -12.62
CA SER A 132 5.22 -4.08 -12.55
C SER A 132 5.37 -2.56 -12.67
N VAL A 133 5.00 -2.04 -13.84
CA VAL A 133 4.90 -0.62 -14.20
C VAL A 133 3.45 -0.25 -14.47
#